data_AF-A0A8B8GGR0-F1
#
_entry.id   AF-A0A8B8GGR0-F1
#
_cell.length_a   1.000
_cell.length_b   1.000
_cell.length_c   1.000
_cell.angle_alpha   90.00
_cell.angle_beta   90.00
_cell.angle_gamma   90.00
#
_symmetry.space_group_name_H-M   'P 1'
#
loop_
_entity.id
_entity.type
_entity.pdbx_description
1 polymer ?
#
loop_
_entity_poly.entity_id
_entity_poly.type
_entity_poly.pdbx_seq_one_letter_code
_entity_poly.pdbx_strand_id
1 'polypeptide(L)'
;MKKTFLKCPKRIAILNEKCPDIPNPPKPITTRWGTWITAVEYYCIYLNEIKSAVEEFNENAQCVNVVKELIKDQSLYSNLVYITTNFGFLPHAITQLEKRGETLAKSIGLC
;
A
#
# COMPACT_ATOMS: atom_id res chain seq x y z
N MET A 1 8.00 -4.86 -0.61
CA MET A 1 7.51 -3.51 -0.97
C MET A 1 8.24 -2.37 -0.27
N LYS A 2 8.07 -2.12 1.03
CA LYS A 2 8.72 -0.98 1.73
C LYS A 2 10.23 -0.88 1.51
N LYS A 3 11.00 -1.94 1.77
CA LYS A 3 12.46 -1.93 1.56
C LYS A 3 12.86 -1.76 0.09
N THR A 4 12.01 -2.19 -0.83
CA THR A 4 12.25 -2.14 -2.27
C THR A 4 12.18 -0.70 -2.75
N PHE A 5 11.08 0.00 -2.51
CA PHE A 5 10.87 1.36 -3.01
C PHE A 5 11.41 2.45 -2.08
N LEU A 6 11.20 2.36 -0.77
CA LEU A 6 11.46 3.48 0.14
C LEU A 6 12.92 3.71 0.51
N LYS A 7 13.79 2.71 0.30
CA LYS A 7 15.20 2.80 0.63
C LYS A 7 16.09 3.09 -0.57
N CYS A 8 15.54 3.20 -1.78
CA CYS A 8 16.31 3.40 -3.00
C CYS A 8 15.63 4.42 -3.92
N PRO A 9 16.07 5.70 -3.91
CA PRO A 9 15.52 6.74 -4.77
C PRO A 9 15.57 6.40 -6.25
N LYS A 10 16.58 5.63 -6.69
CA LYS A 10 16.70 5.19 -8.09
C LYS A 10 15.50 4.36 -8.56
N ARG A 11 14.96 3.49 -7.71
CA ARG A 11 13.78 2.67 -8.04
C ARG A 11 12.49 3.48 -8.09
N ILE A 12 12.40 4.51 -7.25
CA ILE A 12 11.29 5.47 -7.31
C ILE A 12 11.37 6.28 -8.61
N ALA A 13 12.58 6.67 -9.04
CA ALA A 13 12.76 7.35 -10.33
C ALA A 13 12.30 6.46 -11.50
N ILE A 14 12.71 5.19 -11.53
CA ILE A 14 12.25 4.21 -12.53
C ILE A 14 10.72 4.07 -12.52
N LEU A 15 10.12 3.97 -11.33
CA LEU A 15 8.66 3.88 -11.21
C LEU A 15 7.97 5.12 -11.79
N ASN A 16 8.44 6.31 -11.46
CA ASN A 16 7.84 7.57 -11.93
C ASN A 16 8.08 7.81 -13.42
N GLU A 17 9.19 7.33 -13.98
CA GLU A 17 9.46 7.38 -15.42
C GLU A 17 8.52 6.46 -16.20
N LYS A 18 8.29 5.24 -15.69
CA LYS A 18 7.45 4.23 -16.35
C LYS A 18 5.96 4.45 -16.14
N CYS A 19 5.59 4.92 -14.96
CA CYS A 19 4.20 5.10 -14.54
C CYS A 19 4.04 6.52 -13.95
N PRO A 20 4.14 7.57 -14.79
CA PRO A 20 4.12 8.96 -14.31
C PRO A 20 2.80 9.38 -13.67
N ASP A 21 1.70 8.71 -14.03
CA ASP A 21 0.35 9.05 -13.59
C ASP A 21 -0.03 8.44 -12.23
N ILE A 22 0.79 7.54 -11.67
CA ILE A 22 0.47 6.92 -10.37
C ILE A 22 1.16 7.67 -9.23
N PRO A 23 0.52 7.79 -8.05
CA PRO A 23 1.16 8.38 -6.89
C PRO A 23 2.33 7.52 -6.41
N ASN A 24 3.30 8.11 -5.73
CA ASN A 24 4.39 7.33 -5.14
C ASN A 24 3.87 6.34 -4.07
N PRO A 25 4.48 5.15 -3.91
CA PRO A 25 4.05 4.18 -2.92
C PRO A 25 4.05 4.76 -1.50
N PRO A 26 2.99 4.51 -0.71
CA PRO A 26 2.87 5.08 0.63
C PRO A 26 3.93 4.51 1.57
N LYS A 27 4.18 5.26 2.65
CA LYS A 27 5.16 4.92 3.70
C LYS A 27 4.44 4.37 4.94
N PRO A 28 4.12 3.07 5.00
CA PRO A 28 3.42 2.52 6.16
C PRO A 28 4.29 2.66 7.42
N ILE A 29 3.66 3.14 8.49
CA ILE A 29 4.24 3.31 9.82
C ILE A 29 3.93 2.04 10.61
N THR A 30 4.95 1.40 11.17
CA THR A 30 4.81 0.11 11.85
C THR A 30 3.80 0.16 13.00
N THR A 31 3.74 1.27 13.73
CA THR A 31 2.86 1.46 14.89
C THR A 31 1.46 1.99 14.56
N ARG A 32 1.16 2.31 13.29
CA ARG A 32 -0.17 2.79 12.87
C ARG A 32 -0.77 1.88 11.81
N TRP A 33 -1.54 0.89 12.25
CA TRP A 33 -2.14 -0.15 11.38
C TRP A 33 -2.99 0.44 10.26
N GLY A 34 -3.65 1.59 10.48
CA GLY A 34 -4.38 2.29 9.41
C GLY A 34 -3.51 2.60 8.19
N THR A 35 -2.24 2.97 8.39
CA THR A 35 -1.31 3.25 7.29
C THR A 35 -0.89 2.00 6.52
N TRP A 36 -1.00 0.80 7.11
CA TRP A 36 -0.80 -0.46 6.40
C TRP A 36 -1.97 -0.78 5.50
N ILE A 37 -3.21 -0.56 5.96
CA ILE A 37 -4.42 -0.80 5.16
C ILE A 37 -4.46 0.17 3.98
N THR A 38 -4.17 1.46 4.19
CA THR A 38 -4.05 2.43 3.08
C THR A 38 -2.96 2.05 2.09
N ALA A 39 -1.87 1.41 2.54
CA ALA A 39 -0.86 0.88 1.63
C ALA A 39 -1.37 -0.31 0.82
N VAL A 40 -2.16 -1.20 1.44
CA VAL A 40 -2.80 -2.32 0.74
C VAL A 40 -3.75 -1.80 -0.35
N GLU A 41 -4.56 -0.79 -0.06
CA GLU A 41 -5.45 -0.14 -1.04
C GLU A 41 -4.66 0.39 -2.24
N TYR A 42 -3.57 1.12 -1.99
CA TYR A 42 -2.67 1.59 -3.05
C TYR A 42 -2.16 0.44 -3.92
N TYR A 43 -1.62 -0.63 -3.32
CA TYR A 43 -1.08 -1.75 -4.08
C TYR A 43 -2.17 -2.58 -4.76
N CYS A 44 -3.41 -2.57 -4.26
CA CYS A 44 -4.55 -3.20 -4.91
C CYS A 44 -4.92 -2.47 -6.21
N ILE A 45 -4.92 -1.13 -6.18
CA ILE A 45 -5.28 -0.29 -7.33
C ILE A 45 -4.18 -0.33 -8.39
N TYR A 46 -2.91 -0.14 -7.99
CA TYR A 46 -1.78 0.04 -8.91
C TYR A 46 -0.90 -1.20 -9.03
N LEU A 47 -1.46 -2.40 -8.83
CA LEU A 47 -0.66 -3.62 -8.76
C LEU A 47 0.14 -3.82 -10.06
N ASN A 48 -0.52 -3.69 -11.22
CA ASN A 48 0.06 -3.99 -12.52
C ASN A 48 1.21 -3.05 -12.89
N GLU A 49 1.04 -1.77 -12.64
CA GLU A 49 2.05 -0.72 -12.81
C GLU A 49 3.27 -1.02 -11.93
N ILE A 50 3.02 -1.39 -10.67
CA ILE A 50 4.06 -1.78 -9.74
C ILE A 50 4.79 -3.06 -10.18
N LYS A 51 4.07 -4.06 -10.72
CA LYS A 51 4.70 -5.26 -11.30
C LYS A 51 5.63 -4.88 -12.45
N SER A 52 5.13 -4.07 -13.37
CA SER A 52 5.85 -3.60 -14.54
C SER A 52 7.12 -2.83 -14.18
N ALA A 53 7.08 -1.98 -13.15
CA ALA A 53 8.27 -1.26 -12.67
C ALA A 53 9.27 -2.20 -11.96
N VAL A 54 8.80 -3.16 -11.17
CA VAL A 54 9.67 -4.14 -10.47
C VAL A 54 10.44 -5.01 -11.46
N GLU A 55 9.87 -5.34 -12.61
CA GLU A 55 10.53 -6.11 -13.66
C GLU A 55 11.80 -5.42 -14.20
N GLU A 56 11.81 -4.09 -14.25
CA GLU A 56 12.95 -3.28 -14.73
C GLU A 56 14.09 -3.14 -13.72
N PHE A 57 13.88 -3.52 -12.46
CA PHE A 57 14.94 -3.50 -11.46
C PHE A 57 15.98 -4.58 -11.83
N ASN A 58 17.11 -4.13 -12.35
CA ASN A 58 18.20 -4.96 -12.88
C ASN A 58 19.25 -5.32 -11.82
N GLU A 59 19.20 -4.69 -10.65
CA GLU A 59 20.16 -4.92 -9.58
C GLU A 59 19.86 -6.17 -8.74
N ASN A 60 20.91 -6.86 -8.30
CA ASN A 60 20.80 -8.04 -7.47
C ASN A 60 20.65 -7.67 -5.98
N ALA A 61 19.49 -7.10 -5.63
CA ALA A 61 19.14 -6.81 -4.25
C ALA A 61 18.14 -7.86 -3.71
N GLN A 62 18.45 -8.47 -2.57
CA GLN A 62 17.57 -9.49 -1.95
C GLN A 62 16.12 -8.99 -1.77
N CYS A 63 15.94 -7.71 -1.42
CA CYS A 63 14.61 -7.12 -1.27
C CYS A 63 13.81 -6.98 -2.58
N VAL A 64 14.48 -6.91 -3.72
CA VAL A 64 13.86 -6.94 -5.06
C VAL A 64 13.45 -8.36 -5.39
N ASN A 65 14.35 -9.33 -5.18
CA ASN A 65 14.07 -10.74 -5.46
C ASN A 65 12.84 -11.25 -4.66
N VAL A 66 12.75 -10.92 -3.37
CA VAL A 66 11.57 -11.25 -2.55
C VAL A 66 10.28 -10.66 -3.13
N VAL A 67 10.33 -9.44 -3.67
CA VAL A 67 9.13 -8.82 -4.27
C VAL A 67 8.80 -9.43 -5.63
N LYS A 68 9.81 -9.76 -6.45
CA LYS A 68 9.61 -10.47 -7.72
C LYS A 68 8.93 -11.83 -7.50
N GLU A 69 9.33 -12.57 -6.47
CA GLU A 69 8.65 -13.83 -6.11
C GLU A 69 7.23 -13.60 -5.58
N LEU A 70 7.04 -12.62 -4.68
CA LEU A 70 5.72 -12.29 -4.14
C LEU A 70 4.71 -11.93 -5.25
N ILE A 71 5.16 -11.20 -6.26
CA ILE A 71 4.31 -10.72 -7.37
C ILE A 71 3.85 -11.84 -8.31
N LYS A 72 4.58 -12.97 -8.34
CA LYS A 72 4.21 -14.18 -9.09
C LYS A 72 3.11 -14.98 -8.40
N ASP A 73 2.90 -14.78 -7.11
CA ASP A 73 1.82 -15.44 -6.37
C ASP A 73 0.46 -15.03 -6.94
N GLN A 74 -0.28 -16.02 -7.45
CA GLN A 74 -1.61 -15.84 -8.04
C GLN A 74 -2.64 -15.39 -7.00
N SER A 75 -2.43 -15.72 -5.73
CA SER A 75 -3.31 -15.32 -4.62
C SER A 75 -3.07 -13.88 -4.17
N LEU A 76 -1.99 -13.23 -4.59
CA LEU A 76 -1.65 -11.89 -4.13
C LEU A 76 -2.79 -10.89 -4.39
N TYR A 77 -3.32 -10.87 -5.61
CA TYR A 77 -4.37 -9.91 -5.98
C TYR A 77 -5.67 -10.17 -5.21
N SER A 78 -6.10 -11.44 -5.11
CA SER A 78 -7.31 -11.78 -4.34
C SER A 78 -7.16 -11.45 -2.87
N ASN A 79 -5.97 -11.62 -2.28
CA ASN A 79 -5.69 -11.22 -0.90
C ASN A 79 -5.74 -9.69 -0.72
N LEU A 80 -5.20 -8.91 -1.66
CA LEU A 80 -5.28 -7.44 -1.63
C LEU A 80 -6.73 -6.96 -1.72
N VAL A 81 -7.52 -7.55 -2.62
CA VAL A 81 -8.96 -7.25 -2.77
C VAL A 81 -9.71 -7.64 -1.50
N TYR A 82 -9.46 -8.82 -0.94
CA TYR A 82 -10.11 -9.27 0.29
C TYR A 82 -9.85 -8.30 1.44
N ILE A 83 -8.60 -7.87 1.64
CA ILE A 83 -8.25 -6.94 2.71
C ILE A 83 -8.91 -5.58 2.48
N THR A 84 -8.84 -5.06 1.25
CA THR A 84 -9.41 -3.75 0.90
C THR A 84 -10.93 -3.74 1.10
N THR A 85 -11.63 -4.76 0.61
CA THR A 85 -13.10 -4.84 0.71
C THR A 85 -13.59 -5.02 2.15
N ASN A 86 -12.90 -5.85 2.96
CA ASN A 86 -13.38 -6.18 4.30
C ASN A 86 -12.84 -5.23 5.40
N PHE A 87 -11.69 -4.58 5.17
CA PHE A 87 -11.00 -3.81 6.21
C PHE A 87 -10.63 -2.38 5.78
N GLY A 88 -10.87 -1.98 4.53
CA GLY A 88 -10.57 -0.63 4.02
C GLY A 88 -11.28 0.50 4.75
N PHE A 89 -12.40 0.21 5.44
CA PHE A 89 -13.10 1.22 6.26
C PHE A 89 -12.41 1.50 7.61
N LEU A 90 -11.56 0.59 8.11
CA LEU A 90 -10.97 0.68 9.44
C LEU A 90 -10.10 1.94 9.66
N PRO A 91 -9.23 2.37 8.73
CA PRO A 91 -8.43 3.58 8.91
C PRO A 91 -9.29 4.82 9.16
N HIS A 92 -10.41 4.94 8.43
CA HIS A 92 -11.36 6.04 8.63
C HIS A 92 -12.07 5.92 9.98
N ALA A 93 -12.60 4.74 10.31
CA ALA A 93 -13.29 4.51 11.58
C ALA A 93 -12.40 4.81 12.80
N ILE A 94 -11.14 4.35 12.78
CA ILE A 94 -10.17 4.64 13.85
C ILE A 94 -9.91 6.15 13.95
N THR A 95 -9.73 6.82 12.81
CA THR A 95 -9.51 8.28 12.78
C THR A 95 -10.68 9.04 13.39
N GLN A 96 -11.93 8.61 13.12
CA GLN A 96 -13.13 9.21 13.70
C GLN A 96 -13.24 8.98 15.21
N LEU A 97 -12.82 7.81 15.69
CA LEU A 97 -12.78 7.48 17.13
C LEU A 97 -11.67 8.22 17.89
N GLU A 98 -10.57 8.55 17.21
CA GLU A 98 -9.46 9.33 17.80
C GLU A 98 -9.79 10.81 17.97
N LYS A 99 -10.85 11.33 17.31
CA LYS A 99 -11.29 12.72 17.44
C LYS A 99 -11.79 12.99 18.86
N ARG A 100 -11.38 14.15 19.41
CA ARG A 100 -11.85 14.63 20.72
C ARG A 100 -12.98 15.64 20.54
N GLY A 101 -13.92 15.64 21.47
CA GLY A 101 -15.04 16.59 21.49
C GLY A 101 -16.24 16.20 20.61
N GLU A 102 -16.25 15.00 20.03
CA GLU A 102 -17.43 14.42 19.37
C GLU A 102 -18.04 13.31 20.25
N THR A 103 -19.34 13.08 20.12
CA THR A 103 -20.00 11.96 20.82
C THR A 103 -19.67 10.65 20.12
N LEU A 104 -19.66 9.54 20.88
CA LEU A 104 -19.41 8.21 20.31
C LEU A 104 -20.38 7.89 19.15
N ALA A 105 -21.67 8.21 19.32
CA ALA A 105 -22.70 7.99 18.30
C ALA A 105 -22.36 8.70 16.97
N LYS A 106 -21.86 9.95 17.03
CA LYS A 106 -21.42 10.69 15.85
C LYS A 106 -20.15 10.10 15.24
N SER A 107 -19.19 9.68 16.07
CA SER A 107 -17.94 9.07 15.62
C SER A 107 -18.12 7.73 14.89
N ILE A 108 -19.16 6.97 15.21
CA ILE A 108 -19.47 5.67 14.56
C ILE A 108 -20.62 5.73 13.55
N GLY A 109 -21.08 6.93 13.17
CA GLY A 109 -22.08 7.13 12.12
C GLY A 109 -23.52 6.76 12.49
N LEU A 110 -23.90 6.85 13.76
CA LEU A 110 -25.24 6.54 14.28
C LEU A 110 -26.11 7.81 14.48
N CYS A 111 -25.93 8.86 13.67
CA CYS A 111 -26.69 10.11 13.76
C CYS A 111 -27.13 10.60 12.39
#